data_AF-A0A660NIW8-F1
#
_entry.id   AF-A0A660NIW8-F1
#
_cell.length_a   1.000
_cell.length_b   1.000
_cell.length_c   1.000
_cell.angle_alpha   90.00
_cell.angle_beta   90.00
_cell.angle_gamma   90.00
#
_symmetry.space_group_name_H-M   'P 1'
#
loop_
_entity.id
_entity.type
_entity.pdbx_description
1 polymer ?
#
loop_
_entity_poly.entity_id
_entity_poly.type
_entity_poly.pdbx_seq_one_letter_code
_entity_poly.pdbx_strand_id
1 'polypeptide(L)'
;MPAWGKGAPDAGTDIDGLQFVRNDQEVAAMVRTFEMIGRARERADAVGAEAASREFQIPQLALSVKDLPLTGPVAHPPFGTALAVTPAGSWKNDRWTGLARYFRMGDGTWIELSERDLAASRGMLYLTPAMVNVDINGKPASATAFVDGSGRRLRRVIWVRGPRLYELTVLDPQSGSNHAGDTRGGGTLAGRSVLDMARMTGHP
;
A
#
# COMPACT_ATOMS: atom_id res chain seq x y z
N MET A 1 -18.21 6.23 36.26
CA MET A 1 -16.95 6.54 35.54
C MET A 1 -16.41 5.23 34.99
N PRO A 2 -16.17 5.06 33.68
CA PRO A 2 -15.56 3.84 33.17
C PRO A 2 -14.03 3.91 33.35
N ALA A 3 -13.48 2.76 33.74
CA ALA A 3 -12.09 2.56 34.09
C ALA A 3 -11.15 2.74 32.89
N TRP A 4 -10.13 3.57 33.06
CA TRP A 4 -8.99 3.65 32.16
C TRP A 4 -8.19 2.35 32.31
N GLY A 5 -8.22 1.52 31.27
CA GLY A 5 -7.34 0.36 31.17
C GLY A 5 -5.88 0.80 31.25
N LYS A 6 -5.07 0.05 31.98
CA LYS A 6 -3.62 0.23 32.06
C LYS A 6 -3.05 0.46 30.67
N GLY A 7 -2.33 1.56 30.50
CA GLY A 7 -1.82 2.04 29.22
C GLY A 7 -1.17 0.92 28.41
N ALA A 8 -1.57 0.82 27.14
CA ALA A 8 -0.79 0.10 26.17
C ALA A 8 0.67 0.59 26.29
N PRO A 9 1.68 -0.30 26.20
CA PRO A 9 3.07 0.15 26.13
C PRO A 9 3.16 1.22 25.05
N ASP A 10 3.86 2.33 25.35
CA ASP A 10 4.10 3.40 24.37
C ASP A 10 4.50 2.73 23.07
N ALA A 11 3.60 2.76 22.08
CA ALA A 11 3.78 2.07 20.80
C ALA A 11 4.95 2.67 19.99
N GLY A 12 5.59 3.70 20.56
CA GLY A 12 6.65 4.47 19.97
C GLY A 12 6.08 5.56 19.08
N THR A 13 6.97 6.46 18.71
CA THR A 13 6.74 7.39 17.62
C THR A 13 7.43 6.82 16.38
N ASP A 14 6.78 6.93 15.24
CA ASP A 14 7.35 6.58 13.96
C ASP A 14 8.49 7.53 13.56
N ILE A 15 9.32 7.11 12.61
CA ILE A 15 10.33 7.99 11.98
C ILE A 15 9.70 9.26 11.39
N ASP A 16 8.42 9.18 11.02
CA ASP A 16 7.62 10.30 10.52
C ASP A 16 6.97 11.18 11.60
N GLY A 17 7.30 10.96 12.88
CA GLY A 17 6.66 11.67 13.99
C GLY A 17 5.23 11.22 14.28
N LEU A 18 4.73 10.20 13.56
CA LEU A 18 3.39 9.65 13.73
C LEU A 18 3.32 8.79 14.99
N GLN A 19 2.30 8.98 15.80
CA GLN A 19 2.05 8.09 16.94
C GLN A 19 1.51 6.75 16.45
N PHE A 20 2.12 5.66 16.89
CA PHE A 20 1.58 4.33 16.61
C PHE A 20 0.34 4.09 17.45
N VAL A 21 -0.71 3.57 16.80
CA VAL A 21 -1.92 3.11 17.47
C VAL A 21 -1.94 1.58 17.42
N ARG A 22 -2.12 0.94 18.58
CA ARG A 22 -2.26 -0.52 18.60
C ARG A 22 -3.52 -0.93 17.83
N ASN A 23 -3.35 -1.73 16.79
CA ASN A 23 -4.45 -2.26 15.99
C ASN A 23 -4.06 -3.60 15.34
N ASP A 24 -4.18 -4.67 16.13
CA ASP A 24 -3.87 -6.04 15.71
C ASP A 24 -4.70 -6.48 14.48
N GLN A 25 -5.96 -6.04 14.39
CA GLN A 25 -6.86 -6.43 13.31
C GLN A 25 -6.44 -5.84 11.96
N GLU A 26 -6.12 -4.55 11.92
CA GLU A 26 -5.71 -3.86 10.69
C GLU A 26 -4.37 -4.41 10.18
N VAL A 27 -3.41 -4.62 11.08
CA VAL A 27 -2.11 -5.19 10.73
C VAL A 27 -2.30 -6.61 10.19
N ALA A 28 -3.04 -7.47 10.89
CA ALA A 28 -3.29 -8.84 10.46
C ALA A 28 -4.07 -8.93 9.14
N ALA A 29 -5.01 -8.01 8.88
CA ALA A 29 -5.70 -7.94 7.59
C ALA A 29 -4.72 -7.63 6.46
N MET A 30 -3.82 -6.66 6.66
CA MET A 30 -2.83 -6.30 5.66
C MET A 30 -1.79 -7.41 5.45
N VAL A 31 -1.36 -8.10 6.51
CA VAL A 31 -0.51 -9.30 6.40
C VAL A 31 -1.15 -10.34 5.47
N ARG A 32 -2.42 -10.68 5.71
CA ARG A 32 -3.15 -11.67 4.89
C ARG A 32 -3.24 -11.26 3.42
N THR A 33 -3.50 -9.98 3.15
CA THR A 33 -3.54 -9.45 1.78
C THR A 33 -2.19 -9.64 1.09
N PHE A 34 -1.09 -9.22 1.72
CA PHE A 34 0.23 -9.33 1.11
C PHE A 34 0.69 -10.78 0.94
N GLU A 35 0.43 -11.66 1.90
CA GLU A 35 0.74 -13.09 1.78
C GLU A 35 -0.07 -13.77 0.66
N MET A 36 -1.34 -13.41 0.51
CA MET A 36 -2.19 -13.88 -0.57
C MET A 36 -1.66 -13.43 -1.94
N ILE A 37 -1.28 -12.15 -2.06
CA ILE A 37 -0.65 -11.60 -3.28
C ILE A 37 0.67 -12.29 -3.58
N GLY A 38 1.53 -12.51 -2.58
CA GLY A 38 2.80 -13.21 -2.74
C GLY A 38 2.61 -14.63 -3.27
N ARG A 39 1.71 -15.41 -2.66
CA ARG A 39 1.40 -16.78 -3.11
C ARG A 39 0.78 -16.80 -4.50
N ALA A 40 -0.15 -15.89 -4.79
CA ALA A 40 -0.77 -15.80 -6.10
C ALA A 40 0.26 -15.43 -7.19
N ARG A 41 1.22 -14.56 -6.86
CA ARG A 41 2.32 -14.25 -7.75
C ARG A 41 3.19 -15.46 -8.04
N GLU A 42 3.64 -16.17 -7.01
CA GLU A 42 4.45 -17.39 -7.17
C GLU A 42 3.69 -18.43 -7.99
N ARG A 43 2.39 -18.58 -7.75
CA ARG A 43 1.52 -19.46 -8.53
C ARG A 43 1.43 -19.02 -9.99
N ALA A 44 1.34 -17.73 -10.25
CA ALA A 44 1.25 -17.19 -11.61
C ALA A 44 2.49 -17.50 -12.46
N ASP A 45 3.68 -17.69 -11.89
CA ASP A 45 4.86 -18.17 -12.63
C ASP A 45 4.63 -19.58 -13.23
N ALA A 46 3.82 -20.42 -12.57
CA ALA A 46 3.59 -21.79 -12.98
C ALA A 46 2.35 -21.96 -13.89
N VAL A 47 1.27 -21.21 -13.65
CA VAL A 47 -0.03 -21.41 -14.32
C VAL A 47 -0.57 -20.18 -15.03
N GLY A 48 0.15 -19.07 -15.01
CA GLY A 48 -0.31 -17.79 -15.53
C GLY A 48 -1.21 -17.02 -14.56
N ALA A 49 -1.30 -15.71 -14.78
CA ALA A 49 -1.97 -14.77 -13.88
C ALA A 49 -3.48 -15.02 -13.76
N GLU A 50 -4.16 -15.42 -14.84
CA GLU A 50 -5.60 -15.66 -14.84
C GLU A 50 -5.98 -16.89 -14.00
N ALA A 51 -5.24 -17.99 -14.12
CA ALA A 51 -5.50 -19.18 -13.32
C ALA A 51 -5.21 -18.92 -11.84
N ALA A 52 -4.09 -18.24 -11.53
CA ALA A 52 -3.78 -17.82 -10.16
C ALA A 52 -4.82 -16.85 -9.58
N SER A 53 -5.31 -15.90 -10.39
CA SER A 53 -6.40 -14.97 -10.02
C SER A 53 -7.63 -15.72 -9.52
N ARG A 54 -8.05 -16.78 -10.25
CA ARG A 54 -9.22 -17.60 -9.88
C ARG A 54 -8.96 -18.45 -8.63
N GLU A 55 -7.78 -19.07 -8.55
CA GLU A 55 -7.38 -19.95 -7.43
C GLU A 55 -7.36 -19.18 -6.10
N PHE A 56 -6.78 -17.99 -6.10
CA PHE A 56 -6.64 -17.15 -4.90
C PHE A 56 -7.78 -16.14 -4.72
N GLN A 57 -8.79 -16.17 -5.59
CA GLN A 57 -9.93 -15.25 -5.56
C GLN A 57 -9.49 -13.77 -5.56
N ILE A 58 -8.44 -13.44 -6.32
CA ILE A 58 -7.93 -12.07 -6.49
C ILE A 58 -8.41 -11.57 -7.86
N PRO A 59 -9.47 -10.78 -7.95
CA PRO A 59 -10.07 -10.42 -9.24
C PRO A 59 -9.05 -9.72 -10.15
N GLN A 60 -8.87 -10.29 -11.35
CA GLN A 60 -8.02 -9.72 -12.40
C GLN A 60 -6.60 -9.37 -11.94
N LEU A 61 -5.99 -10.28 -11.19
CA LEU A 61 -4.56 -10.24 -10.91
C LEU A 61 -3.79 -10.16 -12.24
N ALA A 62 -2.91 -9.17 -12.34
CA ALA A 62 -2.01 -8.96 -13.45
C ALA A 62 -0.56 -8.89 -12.96
N LEU A 63 0.39 -9.20 -13.85
CA LEU A 63 1.83 -9.10 -13.55
C LEU A 63 2.43 -7.78 -14.03
N SER A 64 1.74 -7.06 -14.89
CA SER A 64 2.13 -5.75 -15.40
C SER A 64 0.93 -4.82 -15.45
N VAL A 65 1.20 -3.52 -15.27
CA VAL A 65 0.19 -2.46 -15.47
C VAL A 65 -0.37 -2.49 -16.89
N LYS A 66 0.45 -2.90 -17.87
CA LYS A 66 0.04 -2.99 -19.29
C LYS A 66 -1.07 -4.00 -19.53
N ASP A 67 -1.23 -4.96 -18.63
CA ASP A 67 -2.23 -6.02 -18.75
C ASP A 67 -3.59 -5.59 -18.20
N LEU A 68 -3.70 -4.38 -17.63
CA LEU A 68 -4.96 -3.81 -17.16
C LEU A 68 -5.44 -2.70 -18.10
N PRO A 69 -6.70 -2.76 -18.58
CA PRO A 69 -7.28 -1.69 -19.35
C PRO A 69 -7.61 -0.52 -18.41
N LEU A 70 -6.82 0.55 -18.46
CA LEU A 70 -6.96 1.72 -17.57
C LEU A 70 -7.50 2.95 -18.32
N THR A 71 -8.22 3.81 -17.61
CA THR A 71 -8.76 5.07 -18.16
C THR A 71 -7.71 6.13 -18.43
N GLY A 72 -6.53 6.03 -17.83
CA GLY A 72 -5.47 7.03 -17.98
C GLY A 72 -4.07 6.47 -17.66
N PRO A 73 -3.01 7.28 -17.86
CA PRO A 73 -1.65 6.90 -17.51
C PRO A 73 -1.51 6.69 -16.00
N VAL A 74 -0.47 5.99 -15.54
CA VAL A 74 -0.25 5.73 -14.10
C VAL A 74 0.97 6.49 -13.58
N ALA A 75 1.07 6.71 -12.27
CA ALA A 75 2.29 7.25 -11.68
C ALA A 75 3.45 6.23 -11.82
N HIS A 76 4.70 6.70 -11.90
CA HIS A 76 5.87 5.83 -11.77
C HIS A 76 6.44 5.98 -10.36
N PRO A 77 6.21 5.01 -9.45
CA PRO A 77 6.78 5.09 -8.12
C PRO A 77 8.26 4.67 -8.12
N PRO A 78 9.07 5.11 -7.14
CA PRO A 78 10.49 4.77 -7.04
C PRO A 78 10.76 3.35 -6.52
N PHE A 79 9.74 2.48 -6.48
CA PHE A 79 9.78 1.15 -5.85
C PHE A 79 10.21 0.04 -6.83
N GLY A 80 10.63 0.40 -8.04
CA GLY A 80 10.97 -0.54 -9.11
C GLY A 80 9.74 -1.25 -9.69
N THR A 81 9.92 -2.51 -10.09
CA THR A 81 8.87 -3.31 -10.75
C THR A 81 7.90 -3.88 -9.72
N ALA A 82 6.61 -3.65 -9.92
CA ALA A 82 5.57 -4.26 -9.10
C ALA A 82 5.62 -5.78 -9.19
N LEU A 83 5.48 -6.44 -8.05
CA LEU A 83 5.33 -7.87 -7.94
C LEU A 83 4.02 -8.31 -8.61
N ALA A 84 2.94 -7.58 -8.34
CA ALA A 84 1.60 -7.84 -8.85
C ALA A 84 0.82 -6.54 -8.98
N VAL A 85 -0.23 -6.57 -9.79
CA VAL A 85 -1.15 -5.46 -10.02
C VAL A 85 -2.58 -5.98 -9.94
N THR A 86 -3.47 -5.24 -9.29
CA THR A 86 -4.92 -5.49 -9.29
C THR A 86 -5.67 -4.24 -9.70
N PRO A 87 -6.84 -4.36 -10.36
CA PRO A 87 -7.67 -3.20 -10.61
C PRO A 87 -8.16 -2.54 -9.32
N ALA A 88 -8.45 -1.24 -9.38
CA ALA A 88 -9.07 -0.48 -8.30
C ALA A 88 -10.04 0.58 -8.88
N GLY A 89 -10.87 1.13 -8.01
CA GLY A 89 -11.89 2.10 -8.43
C GLY A 89 -13.06 1.43 -9.14
N SER A 90 -13.60 2.07 -10.16
CA SER A 90 -14.79 1.62 -10.89
C SER A 90 -14.44 1.10 -12.28
N TRP A 91 -15.26 0.19 -12.80
CA TRP A 91 -15.25 -0.19 -14.21
C TRP A 91 -16.13 0.78 -15.01
N LYS A 92 -15.53 1.50 -15.96
CA LYS A 92 -16.22 2.45 -16.85
C LYS A 92 -15.67 2.38 -18.26
N ASN A 93 -16.55 2.32 -19.25
CA ASN A 93 -16.19 2.27 -20.67
C ASN A 93 -15.11 1.20 -20.94
N ASP A 94 -15.35 0.00 -20.41
CA ASP A 94 -14.46 -1.17 -20.50
C ASP A 94 -13.03 -0.97 -19.97
N ARG A 95 -12.89 -0.05 -19.00
CA ARG A 95 -11.61 0.30 -18.38
C ARG A 95 -11.78 0.53 -16.87
N TRP A 96 -10.73 0.24 -16.12
CA TRP A 96 -10.63 0.57 -14.70
C TRP A 96 -10.20 2.02 -14.49
N THR A 97 -10.83 2.68 -13.53
CA THR A 97 -10.47 4.05 -13.12
C THR A 97 -9.30 4.07 -12.12
N GLY A 98 -8.60 2.96 -11.92
CA GLY A 98 -7.54 2.87 -10.92
C GLY A 98 -6.92 1.48 -10.85
N LEU A 99 -5.89 1.37 -10.02
CA LEU A 99 -5.21 0.11 -9.74
C LEU A 99 -4.57 0.13 -8.34
N ALA A 100 -4.14 -1.03 -7.88
CA ALA A 100 -3.18 -1.20 -6.81
C ALA A 100 -1.96 -1.97 -7.33
N ARG A 101 -0.76 -1.51 -6.96
CA ARG A 101 0.52 -2.20 -7.22
C ARG A 101 1.08 -2.68 -5.90
N TYR A 102 1.55 -3.93 -5.90
CA TYR A 102 2.16 -4.55 -4.75
C TYR A 102 3.65 -4.74 -5.01
N PHE A 103 4.48 -4.43 -4.04
CA PHE A 103 5.93 -4.55 -4.11
C PHE A 103 6.44 -5.28 -2.88
N ARG A 104 7.53 -6.02 -3.06
CA ARG A 104 8.26 -6.66 -1.96
C ARG A 104 9.71 -6.23 -2.02
N MET A 105 10.15 -5.51 -0.99
CA MET A 105 11.52 -5.01 -0.88
C MET A 105 12.47 -6.12 -0.44
N GLY A 106 13.77 -5.93 -0.67
CA GLY A 106 14.80 -6.91 -0.32
C GLY A 106 14.95 -7.18 1.18
N ASP A 107 14.51 -6.27 2.04
CA ASP A 107 14.48 -6.45 3.50
C ASP A 107 13.20 -7.15 4.02
N GLY A 108 12.29 -7.52 3.11
CA GLY A 108 11.00 -8.14 3.45
C GLY A 108 9.85 -7.15 3.67
N THR A 109 10.09 -5.84 3.51
CA THR A 109 9.02 -4.83 3.55
C THR A 109 8.03 -5.05 2.42
N TRP A 110 6.74 -4.98 2.74
CA TRP A 110 5.67 -4.98 1.75
C TRP A 110 5.13 -3.58 1.51
N ILE A 111 4.87 -3.26 0.26
CA ILE A 111 4.31 -1.97 -0.14
C ILE A 111 3.10 -2.20 -1.04
N GLU A 112 2.00 -1.51 -0.75
CA GLU A 112 0.88 -1.33 -1.67
C GLU A 112 0.79 0.14 -2.06
N LEU A 113 0.76 0.43 -3.36
CA LEU A 113 0.41 1.75 -3.89
C LEU A 113 -0.87 1.65 -4.72
N SER A 114 -1.96 2.19 -4.19
CA SER A 114 -3.21 2.37 -4.93
C SER A 114 -3.25 3.76 -5.57
N GLU A 115 -3.66 3.83 -6.84
CA GLU A 115 -4.06 5.09 -7.48
C GLU A 115 -5.48 4.96 -8.04
N ARG A 116 -6.28 6.02 -7.86
CA ARG A 116 -7.63 6.11 -8.41
C ARG A 116 -7.83 7.47 -9.06
N ASP A 117 -8.28 7.47 -10.31
CA ASP A 117 -8.70 8.66 -11.02
C ASP A 117 -10.08 9.10 -10.50
N LEU A 118 -10.07 10.16 -9.68
CA LEU A 118 -11.27 10.75 -9.09
C LEU A 118 -12.16 11.38 -10.17
N ALA A 119 -11.57 11.97 -11.21
CA ALA A 119 -12.33 12.57 -12.30
C ALA A 119 -13.06 11.50 -13.12
N ALA A 120 -12.37 10.43 -13.52
CA ALA A 120 -12.96 9.32 -14.26
C ALA A 120 -14.00 8.56 -13.42
N SER A 121 -13.72 8.33 -12.13
CA SER A 121 -14.66 7.67 -11.22
C SER A 121 -15.84 8.55 -10.80
N ARG A 122 -15.77 9.88 -10.98
CA ARG A 122 -16.65 10.87 -10.33
C ARG A 122 -16.60 10.77 -8.80
N GLY A 123 -15.44 10.39 -8.27
CA GLY A 123 -15.17 10.27 -6.85
C GLY A 123 -14.70 11.59 -6.24
N MET A 124 -14.84 11.69 -4.92
CA MET A 124 -14.28 12.78 -4.12
C MET A 124 -13.67 12.20 -2.85
N LEU A 125 -12.55 12.78 -2.40
CA LEU A 125 -12.00 12.51 -1.08
C LEU A 125 -12.46 13.61 -0.13
N TYR A 126 -13.13 13.22 0.96
CA TYR A 126 -13.48 14.12 2.06
C TYR A 126 -12.56 13.82 3.24
N LEU A 127 -11.80 14.82 3.67
CA LEU A 127 -10.99 14.77 4.88
C LEU A 127 -11.51 15.83 5.86
N THR A 128 -11.71 15.44 7.11
CA THR A 128 -11.94 16.42 8.17
C THR A 128 -10.61 17.09 8.56
N PRO A 129 -10.60 18.30 9.12
CA PRO A 129 -9.37 18.94 9.58
C PRO A 129 -8.55 18.08 10.54
N ALA A 130 -9.20 17.26 11.37
CA ALA A 130 -8.53 16.35 12.30
C ALA A 130 -7.81 15.18 11.62
N MET A 131 -8.20 14.83 10.38
CA MET A 131 -7.54 13.79 9.59
C MET A 131 -6.33 14.32 8.82
N VAL A 132 -6.25 15.63 8.58
CA VAL A 132 -5.12 16.25 7.91
C VAL A 132 -4.01 16.49 8.92
N ASN A 133 -2.98 15.66 8.88
CA ASN A 133 -1.90 15.68 9.86
C ASN A 133 -0.49 15.70 9.24
N VAL A 134 -0.39 15.59 7.92
CA VAL A 134 0.88 15.67 7.18
C VAL A 134 0.69 16.43 5.86
N ASP A 135 1.82 16.80 5.25
CA ASP A 135 1.88 17.42 3.94
C ASP A 135 2.71 16.56 2.97
N ILE A 136 2.15 16.34 1.77
CA ILE A 136 2.83 15.70 0.64
C ILE A 136 2.96 16.72 -0.50
N ASN A 137 4.15 17.27 -0.68
CA ASN A 137 4.48 18.22 -1.74
C ASN A 137 3.57 19.47 -1.76
N GLY A 138 3.31 20.07 -0.59
CA GLY A 138 2.47 21.25 -0.43
C GLY A 138 0.96 20.96 -0.50
N LYS A 139 0.55 19.68 -0.38
CA LYS A 139 -0.84 19.25 -0.38
C LYS A 139 -1.22 18.56 0.93
N PRO A 140 -2.39 18.92 1.51
CA PRO A 140 -2.97 18.24 2.65
C PRO A 140 -3.07 16.73 2.46
N ALA A 141 -2.63 15.98 3.45
CA ALA A 141 -2.66 14.53 3.44
C ALA A 141 -2.96 13.97 4.85
N SER A 142 -3.35 12.70 4.87
CA SER A 142 -3.63 11.95 6.10
C SER A 142 -2.67 10.79 6.20
N ALA A 143 -1.95 10.69 7.32
CA ALA A 143 -1.09 9.56 7.63
C ALA A 143 -1.52 8.88 8.93
N THR A 144 -1.50 7.56 8.94
CA THR A 144 -1.82 6.73 10.11
C THR A 144 -0.77 5.65 10.28
N ALA A 145 -0.42 5.35 11.53
CA ALA A 145 0.55 4.33 11.87
C ALA A 145 -0.08 3.35 12.87
N PHE A 146 0.00 2.05 12.56
CA PHE A 146 -0.50 0.97 13.39
C PHE A 146 0.63 0.04 13.81
N VAL A 147 0.46 -0.58 14.97
CA VAL A 147 1.34 -1.65 15.46
C VAL A 147 0.51 -2.81 16.01
N ASP A 148 0.97 -4.05 15.81
CA ASP A 148 0.36 -5.23 16.44
C ASP A 148 1.09 -5.64 17.73
N GLY A 149 0.56 -6.66 18.41
CA GLY A 149 1.12 -7.21 19.64
C GLY A 149 2.47 -7.89 19.47
N SER A 150 2.91 -8.17 18.23
CA SER A 150 4.27 -8.66 17.93
C SER A 150 5.27 -7.53 17.71
N GLY A 151 4.80 -6.28 17.64
CA GLY A 151 5.61 -5.11 17.30
C GLY A 151 5.72 -4.86 15.80
N ARG A 152 4.97 -5.59 14.95
CA ARG A 152 4.96 -5.36 13.51
C ARG A 152 4.21 -4.07 13.21
N ARG A 153 4.81 -3.22 12.39
CA ARG A 153 4.35 -1.86 12.11
C ARG A 153 3.77 -1.75 10.71
N LEU A 154 2.69 -1.00 10.61
CA LEU A 154 1.97 -0.70 9.38
C LEU A 154 1.79 0.81 9.28
N ARG A 155 2.14 1.40 8.14
CA ARG A 155 1.97 2.83 7.88
C ARG A 155 1.09 3.01 6.65
N ARG A 156 0.20 3.99 6.68
CA ARG A 156 -0.67 4.34 5.56
C ARG A 156 -0.68 5.85 5.37
N VAL A 157 -0.54 6.29 4.12
CA VAL A 157 -0.62 7.70 3.73
C VAL A 157 -1.62 7.83 2.58
N ILE A 158 -2.55 8.77 2.72
CA ILE A 158 -3.56 9.09 1.70
C ILE A 158 -3.41 10.55 1.30
N TRP A 159 -3.32 10.82 0.00
CA TRP A 159 -3.20 12.17 -0.53
C TRP A 159 -3.83 12.28 -1.92
N VAL A 160 -4.11 13.52 -2.33
CA VAL A 160 -4.61 13.84 -3.68
C VAL A 160 -3.56 14.63 -4.43
N ARG A 161 -3.31 14.27 -5.70
CA ARG A 161 -2.47 15.04 -6.62
C ARG A 161 -3.12 15.08 -7.99
N GLY A 162 -3.42 16.29 -8.46
CA GLY A 162 -4.19 16.49 -9.70
C GLY A 162 -5.56 15.78 -9.60
N PRO A 163 -5.98 15.01 -10.62
CA PRO A 163 -7.26 14.29 -10.60
C PRO A 163 -7.20 12.96 -9.82
N ARG A 164 -6.12 12.66 -9.10
CA ARG A 164 -5.89 11.31 -8.54
C ARG A 164 -5.81 11.30 -7.04
N LEU A 165 -6.44 10.27 -6.49
CA LEU A 165 -6.26 9.81 -5.13
C LEU A 165 -5.14 8.77 -5.12
N TYR A 166 -4.24 8.90 -4.16
CA TYR A 166 -3.19 7.94 -3.87
C TYR A 166 -3.34 7.43 -2.45
N GLU A 167 -3.07 6.15 -2.27
CA GLU A 167 -2.95 5.51 -0.98
C GLU A 167 -1.69 4.63 -1.00
N LEU A 168 -0.75 4.94 -0.12
CA LEU A 168 0.48 4.19 0.08
C LEU A 168 0.40 3.47 1.42
N THR A 169 0.48 2.15 1.39
CA THR A 169 0.55 1.31 2.58
C THR A 169 1.92 0.62 2.63
N VAL A 170 2.60 0.70 3.77
CA VAL A 170 3.91 0.09 4.02
C VAL A 170 3.82 -0.78 5.26
N LEU A 171 4.11 -2.07 5.12
CA LEU A 171 4.15 -3.04 6.20
C LEU A 171 5.59 -3.51 6.42
N ASP A 172 6.10 -3.27 7.63
CA ASP A 172 7.45 -3.66 8.00
C ASP A 172 7.60 -5.19 7.97
N PRO A 173 8.82 -5.70 7.71
CA PRO A 173 9.10 -7.12 7.83
C PRO A 173 8.81 -7.61 9.26
N GLN A 174 8.54 -8.90 9.39
CA GLN A 174 8.38 -9.49 10.71
C GLN A 174 9.72 -9.43 11.45
N SER A 175 9.74 -9.01 12.71
CA SER A 175 10.97 -8.95 13.49
C SER A 175 11.67 -10.31 13.50
N GLY A 176 12.97 -10.33 13.17
CA GLY A 176 13.77 -11.57 13.08
C GLY A 176 13.63 -12.34 11.76
N SER A 177 12.84 -11.87 10.79
CA SER A 177 12.85 -12.46 9.44
C SER A 177 14.14 -12.07 8.71
N ASN A 178 15.13 -12.96 8.70
CA ASN A 178 16.22 -12.88 7.73
C ASN A 178 15.66 -13.27 6.34
N HIS A 179 14.99 -12.33 5.68
CA HIS A 179 14.64 -12.49 4.27
C HIS A 179 15.84 -12.13 3.39
N ALA A 180 16.90 -12.94 3.46
CA ALA A 180 17.88 -13.01 2.40
C ALA A 180 17.32 -13.93 1.30
N GLY A 181 16.38 -13.42 0.50
CA GLY A 181 15.72 -14.28 -0.49
C GLY A 181 14.79 -13.54 -1.43
N ASP A 182 15.25 -13.41 -2.67
CA ASP A 182 14.51 -12.96 -3.85
C ASP A 182 14.10 -11.48 -3.88
N THR A 183 15.04 -10.61 -4.29
CA THR A 183 14.75 -9.26 -4.77
C THR A 183 14.04 -9.33 -6.13
N ARG A 184 12.78 -9.76 -6.15
CA ARG A 184 11.91 -9.65 -7.32
C ARG A 184 11.12 -8.35 -7.21
N GLY A 185 11.78 -7.25 -7.59
CA GLY A 185 11.17 -5.92 -7.64
C GLY A 185 11.85 -4.88 -6.75
N GLY A 186 13.01 -4.38 -7.20
CA GLY A 186 13.44 -2.98 -6.99
C GLY A 186 13.85 -2.48 -5.59
N GLY A 187 15.12 -2.05 -5.48
CA GLY A 187 15.60 -0.97 -4.59
C GLY A 187 15.72 -1.28 -3.08
N THR A 188 16.70 -0.66 -2.42
CA THR A 188 16.79 -0.65 -0.94
C THR A 188 16.05 0.59 -0.43
N LEU A 189 14.90 0.41 0.20
CA LEU A 189 14.18 1.48 0.91
C LEU A 189 14.22 1.28 2.43
N ALA A 190 15.10 0.39 2.90
CA ALA A 190 15.29 0.10 4.32
C ALA A 190 15.50 1.40 5.10
N GLY A 191 14.67 1.60 6.14
CA GLY A 191 14.73 2.77 7.00
C GLY A 191 14.20 4.07 6.40
N ARG A 192 13.63 4.06 5.18
CA ARG A 192 12.97 5.26 4.64
C ARG A 192 11.59 5.48 5.24
N SER A 193 11.28 6.74 5.43
CA SER A 193 9.98 7.26 5.83
C SER A 193 8.88 6.94 4.80
N VAL A 194 7.66 6.66 5.26
CA VAL A 194 6.51 6.46 4.35
C VAL A 194 6.13 7.79 3.68
N LEU A 195 6.34 8.92 4.38
CA LEU A 195 6.09 10.25 3.82
C LEU A 195 7.07 10.58 2.70
N ASP A 196 8.34 10.20 2.83
CA ASP A 196 9.33 10.37 1.77
C ASP A 196 8.99 9.52 0.53
N MET A 197 8.57 8.27 0.73
CA MET A 197 8.09 7.43 -0.35
C MET A 197 6.86 8.03 -1.06
N ALA A 198 5.91 8.59 -0.31
CA ALA A 198 4.75 9.27 -0.86
C ALA A 198 5.15 10.52 -1.66
N ARG A 199 6.08 11.35 -1.16
CA ARG A 199 6.59 12.54 -1.86
C ARG A 199 7.27 12.21 -3.17
N MET A 200 8.01 11.11 -3.22
CA MET A 200 8.68 10.64 -4.44
C MET A 200 7.70 10.08 -5.49
N THR A 201 6.46 9.76 -5.11
CA THR A 201 5.47 9.19 -6.02
C THR A 201 4.96 10.25 -7.00
N GLY A 202 5.17 10.00 -8.31
CA GLY A 202 4.66 10.86 -9.39
C GLY A 202 5.62 11.94 -9.87
N HIS A 203 6.92 11.81 -9.61
CA HIS A 203 7.90 12.51 -10.43
C HIS A 203 8.12 11.70 -11.73
N PRO A 204 8.05 12.34 -12.91
CA PRO A 204 8.52 11.72 -14.15
C PRO A 204 10.03 11.46 -14.10
#